data_AF-C4Y370-F1
#
_entry.id   AF-C4Y370-F1
#
_cell.length_a   1.000
_cell.length_b   1.000
_cell.length_c   1.000
_cell.angle_alpha   90.00
_cell.angle_beta   90.00
_cell.angle_gamma   90.00
#
_symmetry.space_group_name_H-M   'P 1'
#
loop_
_entity.id
_entity.type
_entity.pdbx_description
1 polymer ?
#
loop_
_entity_poly.entity_id
_entity_poly.type
_entity_poly.pdbx_seq_one_letter_code
_entity_poly.pdbx_strand_id
1 'polypeptide(L)'
;MRATTLDPQASRVLAHLQELVADGAAPDPSLVDDYAAHVSAHPDAVVSGRVLDSPVLIALAPLLARVLHAPPDACYARLLSALLAPLPFADTLKFFSRDHVEAAAQSPSHPVMALAVHVVRAALERHDTDAEEFVRTSDFLPIVVRRVLAEPLLPVAVVADVEAAVRVHAASQDFTWEPWQFLLERPSAVNTDAAVAARYVGIIEPLAARSDVVPLAAVEKLCAFDVEKFFEDEIQTEAASKTAVDAEVVELVKSCEEILPHEDETDAVGDKIDNPSKPTVQGSEDDDSHLVDPLLAPIVIDFYARLVRRIPLYGIRHPVARCMVHLAHRRQVRCYNAALDPPLSALFSSLSACGSTVPVSRAFLNRLPALADFDFSAHHDVLAFCLLDLAVIPDKNTYFNDHFSAWHLARVPYPRFHCLLHLIDNVDFFALFANAWLSDAIVAALAPPRVYELVARLALYDHSASVMLEKLPLAVDTYLAQPDRSLVNPDLWSLKRDALHHLLFNRSLDLGAWRQPLTASYSEMVNGRKVRAIDPQVAVESRFA
;
A
#
# COMPACT_ATOMS: atom_id res chain seq x y z
N MET A 1 -35.35 5.85 39.58
CA MET A 1 -34.36 4.75 39.44
C MET A 1 -35.05 3.61 38.71
N ARG A 2 -34.88 3.49 37.40
CA ARG A 2 -35.24 2.25 36.69
C ARG A 2 -34.13 1.26 37.03
N ALA A 3 -34.48 0.10 37.57
CA ALA A 3 -33.53 -1.00 37.70
C ALA A 3 -33.05 -1.33 36.28
N THR A 4 -31.83 -0.94 35.95
CA THR A 4 -31.14 -1.30 34.72
C THR A 4 -30.79 -2.77 34.84
N THR A 5 -31.75 -3.62 34.49
CA THR A 5 -31.58 -5.08 34.47
C THR A 5 -30.59 -5.44 33.37
N LEU A 6 -29.50 -6.11 33.74
CA LEU A 6 -28.61 -6.78 32.78
C LEU A 6 -29.44 -7.72 31.89
N ASP A 7 -29.08 -7.84 30.63
CA ASP A 7 -29.67 -8.86 29.79
C ASP A 7 -29.30 -10.27 30.30
N PRO A 8 -30.05 -11.31 29.90
CA PRO A 8 -29.82 -12.66 30.40
C PRO A 8 -28.41 -13.20 30.10
N GLN A 9 -27.80 -12.81 28.99
CA GLN A 9 -26.47 -13.29 28.60
C GLN A 9 -25.38 -12.59 29.43
N ALA A 10 -25.45 -11.27 29.59
CA ALA A 10 -24.57 -10.52 30.48
C ALA A 10 -24.65 -11.02 31.93
N SER A 11 -25.86 -11.37 32.39
CA SER A 11 -26.08 -11.91 33.75
C SER A 11 -25.39 -13.27 33.94
N ARG A 12 -25.41 -14.14 32.92
CA ARG A 12 -24.70 -15.43 32.96
C ARG A 12 -23.19 -15.24 32.99
N VAL A 13 -22.66 -14.33 32.17
CA VAL A 13 -21.24 -14.01 32.16
C VAL A 13 -20.81 -13.39 33.50
N LEU A 14 -21.63 -12.51 34.08
CA LEU A 14 -21.37 -11.93 35.40
C LEU A 14 -21.28 -13.01 36.49
N ALA A 15 -22.25 -13.93 36.53
CA ALA A 15 -22.24 -15.03 37.50
C ALA A 15 -20.98 -15.89 37.34
N HIS A 16 -20.62 -16.25 36.10
CA HIS A 16 -19.39 -16.98 35.79
C HIS A 16 -18.14 -16.25 36.28
N LEU A 17 -18.01 -14.94 36.01
CA LEU A 17 -16.85 -14.15 36.48
C LEU A 17 -16.79 -14.04 38.01
N GLN A 18 -17.93 -13.93 38.68
CA GLN A 18 -18.00 -13.89 40.14
C GLN A 18 -17.55 -15.21 40.75
N GLU A 19 -18.00 -16.34 40.21
CA GLU A 19 -17.58 -17.69 40.64
C GLU A 19 -16.09 -17.92 40.39
N LEU A 20 -15.58 -17.47 39.23
CA LEU A 20 -14.16 -17.57 38.89
C LEU A 20 -13.27 -16.79 39.89
N VAL A 21 -13.68 -15.59 40.27
CA VAL A 21 -12.92 -14.73 41.21
C VAL A 21 -13.04 -15.20 42.67
N ALA A 22 -14.19 -15.77 43.07
CA ALA A 22 -14.45 -16.18 44.44
C ALA A 22 -13.89 -17.57 44.79
N ASP A 23 -14.14 -18.57 43.93
CA ASP A 23 -13.95 -20.00 44.26
C ASP A 23 -12.95 -20.71 43.32
N GLY A 24 -12.36 -19.99 42.36
CA GLY A 24 -11.45 -20.60 41.38
C GLY A 24 -12.14 -21.62 40.48
N ALA A 25 -13.42 -21.38 40.15
CA ALA A 25 -14.20 -22.21 39.25
C ALA A 25 -13.48 -22.45 37.90
N ALA A 26 -13.81 -23.54 37.23
CA ALA A 26 -13.23 -23.81 35.92
C ALA A 26 -13.67 -22.73 34.90
N PRO A 27 -12.76 -22.23 34.05
CA PRO A 27 -13.12 -21.25 33.03
C PRO A 27 -14.10 -21.86 32.01
N ASP A 28 -15.06 -21.05 31.52
CA ASP A 28 -15.94 -21.37 30.39
C ASP A 28 -15.66 -20.41 29.23
N PRO A 29 -14.67 -20.73 28.37
CA PRO A 29 -14.31 -19.86 27.26
C PRO A 29 -15.43 -19.66 26.24
N SER A 30 -16.28 -20.68 26.05
CA SER A 30 -17.36 -20.65 25.05
C SER A 30 -18.41 -19.60 25.38
N LEU A 31 -18.85 -19.55 26.65
CA LEU A 31 -19.79 -18.56 27.15
C LEU A 31 -19.26 -17.13 26.98
N VAL A 32 -17.97 -16.93 27.28
CA VAL A 32 -17.31 -15.62 27.23
C VAL A 32 -17.11 -15.16 25.79
N ASP A 33 -16.67 -16.05 24.90
CA ASP A 33 -16.44 -15.74 23.49
C ASP A 33 -17.73 -15.44 22.74
N ASP A 34 -18.80 -16.22 22.98
CA ASP A 34 -20.11 -15.97 22.39
C ASP A 34 -20.64 -14.58 22.78
N TYR A 35 -20.41 -14.18 24.03
CA TYR A 35 -20.80 -12.85 24.50
C TYR A 35 -19.89 -11.75 23.94
N ALA A 36 -18.58 -11.97 23.84
CA ALA A 36 -17.65 -11.01 23.23
C ALA A 36 -17.99 -10.75 21.75
N ALA A 37 -18.34 -11.79 21.00
CA ALA A 37 -18.81 -11.66 19.62
C ALA A 37 -20.14 -10.89 19.53
N HIS A 38 -21.08 -11.17 20.45
CA HIS A 38 -22.34 -10.44 20.52
C HIS A 38 -22.14 -8.94 20.77
N VAL A 39 -21.29 -8.59 21.74
CA VAL A 39 -20.93 -7.19 22.07
C VAL A 39 -20.25 -6.51 20.89
N SER A 40 -19.29 -7.18 20.24
CA SER A 40 -18.57 -6.63 19.09
C SER A 40 -19.50 -6.34 17.90
N ALA A 41 -20.54 -7.16 17.71
CA ALA A 41 -21.55 -6.94 16.67
C ALA A 41 -22.59 -5.87 17.04
N HIS A 42 -22.77 -5.56 18.33
CA HIS A 42 -23.78 -4.62 18.83
C HIS A 42 -23.20 -3.69 19.90
N PRO A 43 -22.20 -2.83 19.58
CA PRO A 43 -21.56 -1.97 20.57
C PRO A 43 -22.56 -1.03 21.26
N ASP A 44 -23.59 -0.58 20.55
CA ASP A 44 -24.66 0.28 21.08
C ASP A 44 -25.50 -0.40 22.18
N ALA A 45 -25.56 -1.73 22.21
CA ALA A 45 -26.29 -2.49 23.23
C ALA A 45 -25.60 -2.39 24.60
N VAL A 46 -24.28 -2.18 24.62
CA VAL A 46 -23.49 -2.03 25.85
C VAL A 46 -23.52 -0.60 26.36
N VAL A 47 -23.60 0.38 25.46
CA VAL A 47 -23.49 1.81 25.77
C VAL A 47 -24.80 2.54 25.41
N SER A 48 -25.86 2.28 26.19
CA SER A 48 -27.11 3.05 26.07
C SER A 48 -27.11 4.25 27.02
N GLY A 49 -26.63 5.39 26.54
CA GLY A 49 -26.62 6.66 27.28
C GLY A 49 -25.25 7.00 27.88
N ARG A 50 -25.21 7.45 29.15
CA ARG A 50 -23.93 7.77 29.80
C ARG A 50 -23.17 6.47 30.09
N VAL A 51 -21.92 6.39 29.67
CA VAL A 51 -21.06 5.20 29.84
C VAL A 51 -21.02 4.71 31.30
N LEU A 52 -20.94 5.65 32.24
CA LEU A 52 -20.92 5.37 33.68
C LEU A 52 -22.25 4.86 34.25
N ASP A 53 -23.33 4.90 33.49
CA ASP A 53 -24.64 4.37 33.89
C ASP A 53 -24.88 2.97 33.27
N SER A 54 -23.95 2.45 32.45
CA SER A 54 -24.08 1.13 31.85
C SER A 54 -23.95 0.02 32.89
N PRO A 55 -25.01 -0.75 33.18
CA PRO A 55 -24.95 -1.82 34.17
C PRO A 55 -23.95 -2.91 33.76
N VAL A 56 -23.78 -3.15 32.45
CA VAL A 56 -22.86 -4.16 31.89
C VAL A 56 -21.42 -3.77 32.19
N LEU A 57 -21.04 -2.51 31.91
CA LEU A 57 -19.67 -2.04 32.14
C LEU A 57 -19.33 -2.01 33.63
N ILE A 58 -20.23 -1.47 34.46
CA ILE A 58 -20.04 -1.37 35.91
C ILE A 58 -19.88 -2.76 36.54
N ALA A 59 -20.65 -3.75 36.07
CA ALA A 59 -20.62 -5.10 36.65
C ALA A 59 -19.45 -5.95 36.12
N LEU A 60 -19.19 -5.94 34.81
CA LEU A 60 -18.24 -6.87 34.18
C LEU A 60 -16.81 -6.34 34.15
N ALA A 61 -16.59 -5.07 33.82
CA ALA A 61 -15.24 -4.57 33.54
C ALA A 61 -14.28 -4.67 34.74
N PRO A 62 -14.68 -4.33 35.98
CA PRO A 62 -13.80 -4.48 37.16
C PRO A 62 -13.46 -5.94 37.46
N LEU A 63 -14.38 -6.88 37.21
CA LEU A 63 -14.13 -8.31 37.42
C LEU A 63 -13.18 -8.85 36.35
N LEU A 64 -13.39 -8.49 35.08
CA LEU A 64 -12.50 -8.86 33.99
C LEU A 64 -11.08 -8.34 34.22
N ALA A 65 -10.92 -7.07 34.61
CA ALA A 65 -9.60 -6.51 34.93
C ALA A 65 -8.88 -7.31 36.02
N ARG A 66 -9.61 -7.80 37.03
CA ARG A 66 -9.04 -8.67 38.09
C ARG A 66 -8.65 -10.05 37.58
N VAL A 67 -9.45 -10.66 36.71
CA VAL A 67 -9.19 -11.99 36.13
C VAL A 67 -7.93 -11.96 35.27
N LEU A 68 -7.61 -10.85 34.61
CA LEU A 68 -6.42 -10.71 33.77
C LEU A 68 -5.07 -10.76 34.53
N HIS A 69 -5.07 -10.68 35.87
CA HIS A 69 -3.86 -10.83 36.69
C HIS A 69 -3.50 -12.30 37.00
N ALA A 70 -4.38 -13.25 36.72
CA ALA A 70 -4.09 -14.70 36.69
C ALA A 70 -3.67 -15.11 35.27
N PRO A 71 -3.03 -16.28 34.99
CA PRO A 71 -2.72 -16.71 33.62
C PRO A 71 -4.02 -16.72 32.80
N PRO A 72 -4.28 -15.71 31.95
CA PRO A 72 -5.64 -15.45 31.52
C PRO A 72 -5.90 -16.18 30.21
N ASP A 73 -7.06 -16.81 30.11
CA ASP A 73 -7.56 -17.28 28.83
C ASP A 73 -7.84 -16.08 27.91
N ALA A 74 -7.51 -16.23 26.64
CA ALA A 74 -7.63 -15.17 25.63
C ALA A 74 -9.07 -14.64 25.44
N CYS A 75 -10.09 -15.40 25.88
CA CYS A 75 -11.50 -14.99 25.84
C CYS A 75 -11.81 -13.79 26.74
N TYR A 76 -11.26 -13.73 27.95
CA TYR A 76 -11.54 -12.64 28.89
C TYR A 76 -10.94 -11.31 28.43
N ALA A 77 -9.73 -11.35 27.86
CA ALA A 77 -9.09 -10.17 27.28
C ALA A 77 -9.87 -9.65 26.06
N ARG A 78 -10.37 -10.56 25.20
CA ARG A 78 -11.23 -10.20 24.06
C ARG A 78 -12.55 -9.58 24.51
N LEU A 79 -13.20 -10.15 25.52
CA LEU A 79 -14.44 -9.57 26.06
C LEU A 79 -14.20 -8.17 26.63
N LEU A 80 -13.15 -7.99 27.43
CA LEU A 80 -12.83 -6.67 27.98
C LEU A 80 -12.50 -5.68 26.86
N SER A 81 -11.80 -6.12 25.82
CA SER A 81 -11.47 -5.29 24.65
C SER A 81 -12.75 -4.86 23.92
N ALA A 82 -13.68 -5.78 23.67
CA ALA A 82 -14.95 -5.49 23.02
C ALA A 82 -15.83 -4.51 23.82
N LEU A 83 -15.75 -4.56 25.16
CA LEU A 83 -16.46 -3.64 26.05
C LEU A 83 -15.84 -2.23 26.07
N LEU A 84 -14.50 -2.14 26.04
CA LEU A 84 -13.78 -0.87 26.21
C LEU A 84 -13.47 -0.15 24.90
N ALA A 85 -13.17 -0.88 23.82
CA ALA A 85 -12.75 -0.30 22.55
C ALA A 85 -13.76 0.69 21.92
N PRO A 86 -15.08 0.56 22.09
CA PRO A 86 -16.04 1.56 21.60
C PRO A 86 -16.12 2.86 22.42
N LEU A 87 -15.55 2.89 23.64
CA LEU A 87 -15.70 4.01 24.58
C LEU A 87 -14.73 5.16 24.27
N PRO A 88 -15.07 6.41 24.65
CA PRO A 88 -14.07 7.48 24.76
C PRO A 88 -12.94 7.04 25.69
N PHE A 89 -11.69 7.41 25.37
CA PHE A 89 -10.53 6.91 26.09
C PHE A 89 -10.54 7.34 27.56
N ALA A 90 -10.96 8.58 27.86
CA ALA A 90 -11.16 9.03 29.23
C ALA A 90 -12.13 8.16 30.04
N ASP A 91 -13.17 7.59 29.41
CA ASP A 91 -14.09 6.67 30.07
C ASP A 91 -13.48 5.27 30.23
N THR A 92 -12.73 4.81 29.23
CA THR A 92 -11.95 3.56 29.32
C THR A 92 -11.00 3.57 30.52
N LEU A 93 -10.30 4.68 30.74
CA LEU A 93 -9.36 4.84 31.87
C LEU A 93 -10.04 4.76 33.26
N LYS A 94 -11.37 4.87 33.35
CA LYS A 94 -12.10 4.68 34.61
C LYS A 94 -12.25 3.21 35.00
N PHE A 95 -12.26 2.31 34.01
CA PHE A 95 -12.39 0.87 34.20
C PHE A 95 -11.05 0.14 34.03
N PHE A 96 -10.16 0.68 33.19
CA PHE A 96 -8.85 0.15 32.88
C PHE A 96 -7.84 1.29 32.91
N SER A 97 -7.38 1.61 34.12
CA SER A 97 -6.57 2.80 34.39
C SER A 97 -5.28 2.85 33.56
N ARG A 98 -4.67 4.05 33.52
CA ARG A 98 -3.41 4.30 32.80
C ARG A 98 -2.34 3.26 33.17
N ASP A 99 -2.12 3.05 34.46
CA ASP A 99 -1.15 2.06 34.96
C ASP A 99 -1.47 0.63 34.50
N HIS A 100 -2.75 0.27 34.39
CA HIS A 100 -3.15 -1.04 33.87
C HIS A 100 -2.89 -1.17 32.36
N VAL A 101 -3.13 -0.12 31.57
CA VAL A 101 -2.82 -0.09 30.13
C VAL A 101 -1.32 -0.25 29.91
N GLU A 102 -0.51 0.50 30.64
CA GLU A 102 0.95 0.45 30.57
C GLU A 102 1.51 -0.90 31.06
N ALA A 103 0.99 -1.44 32.17
CA ALA A 103 1.35 -2.77 32.65
C ALA A 103 0.94 -3.89 31.67
N ALA A 104 -0.22 -3.74 31.01
CA ALA A 104 -0.70 -4.71 30.04
C ALA A 104 0.15 -4.75 28.77
N ALA A 105 0.68 -3.61 28.32
CA ALA A 105 1.66 -3.54 27.23
C ALA A 105 2.91 -4.40 27.49
N GLN A 106 3.33 -4.47 28.75
CA GLN A 106 4.50 -5.22 29.20
C GLN A 106 4.17 -6.65 29.65
N SER A 107 2.88 -7.03 29.69
CA SER A 107 2.44 -8.33 30.22
C SER A 107 2.94 -9.47 29.34
N PRO A 108 3.57 -10.53 29.88
CA PRO A 108 4.02 -11.68 29.08
C PRO A 108 2.87 -12.38 28.34
N SER A 109 1.61 -12.15 28.74
CA SER A 109 0.43 -12.68 28.07
C SER A 109 0.09 -11.87 26.82
N HIS A 110 0.21 -12.50 25.63
CA HIS A 110 -0.15 -11.87 24.35
C HIS A 110 -1.60 -11.36 24.29
N PRO A 111 -2.62 -12.08 24.80
CA PRO A 111 -3.98 -11.55 24.85
C PRO A 111 -4.13 -10.26 25.69
N VAL A 112 -3.39 -10.15 26.80
CA VAL A 112 -3.44 -8.96 27.66
C VAL A 112 -2.80 -7.76 26.96
N MET A 113 -1.66 -7.97 26.30
CA MET A 113 -1.06 -6.93 25.46
C MET A 113 -1.99 -6.55 24.31
N ALA A 114 -2.59 -7.54 23.63
CA ALA A 114 -3.53 -7.32 22.52
C ALA A 114 -4.71 -6.42 22.93
N LEU A 115 -5.29 -6.66 24.12
CA LEU A 115 -6.31 -5.79 24.70
C LEU A 115 -5.85 -4.34 24.78
N ALA A 116 -4.68 -4.09 25.37
CA ALA A 116 -4.17 -2.73 25.57
C ALA A 116 -3.89 -2.02 24.24
N VAL A 117 -3.23 -2.71 23.29
CA VAL A 117 -2.98 -2.15 21.95
C VAL A 117 -4.30 -1.86 21.24
N HIS A 118 -5.24 -2.80 21.26
CA HIS A 118 -6.49 -2.68 20.54
C HIS A 118 -7.33 -1.50 21.02
N VAL A 119 -7.43 -1.31 22.34
CA VAL A 119 -8.15 -0.21 22.97
C VAL A 119 -7.52 1.15 22.60
N VAL A 120 -6.19 1.26 22.69
CA VAL A 120 -5.47 2.49 22.33
C VAL A 120 -5.61 2.78 20.84
N ARG A 121 -5.38 1.79 19.96
CA ARG A 121 -5.58 1.91 18.51
C ARG A 121 -6.99 2.38 18.17
N ALA A 122 -8.01 1.72 18.72
CA ALA A 122 -9.41 2.06 18.44
C ALA A 122 -9.74 3.52 18.83
N ALA A 123 -9.20 4.00 19.95
CA ALA A 123 -9.37 5.38 20.36
C ALA A 123 -8.63 6.36 19.45
N LEU A 124 -7.40 6.05 19.05
CA LEU A 124 -6.62 6.88 18.10
C LEU A 124 -7.33 6.99 16.74
N GLU A 125 -7.88 5.91 16.20
CA GLU A 125 -8.63 5.93 14.91
C GLU A 125 -9.88 6.81 14.96
N ARG A 126 -10.43 7.07 16.14
CA ARG A 126 -11.53 8.02 16.36
C ARG A 126 -11.06 9.45 16.61
N HIS A 127 -9.75 9.71 16.55
CA HIS A 127 -9.14 11.00 16.89
C HIS A 127 -9.49 11.44 18.33
N ASP A 128 -9.45 10.49 19.26
CA ASP A 128 -9.70 10.75 20.68
C ASP A 128 -8.50 11.50 21.31
N THR A 129 -8.76 12.72 21.80
CA THR A 129 -7.72 13.61 22.34
C THR A 129 -7.04 13.06 23.59
N ASP A 130 -7.76 12.32 24.44
CA ASP A 130 -7.17 11.73 25.64
C ASP A 130 -6.24 10.57 25.29
N ALA A 131 -6.56 9.81 24.23
CA ALA A 131 -5.69 8.75 23.72
C ALA A 131 -4.43 9.32 23.06
N GLU A 132 -4.56 10.39 22.27
CA GLU A 132 -3.42 11.09 21.67
C GLU A 132 -2.50 11.66 22.75
N GLU A 133 -3.06 12.31 23.78
CA GLU A 133 -2.28 12.80 24.92
C GLU A 133 -1.62 11.67 25.72
N PHE A 134 -2.32 10.55 25.94
CA PHE A 134 -1.75 9.38 26.60
C PHE A 134 -0.54 8.83 25.84
N VAL A 135 -0.66 8.62 24.53
CA VAL A 135 0.43 8.11 23.70
C VAL A 135 1.59 9.09 23.60
N ARG A 136 1.32 10.40 23.54
CA ARG A 136 2.34 11.44 23.52
C ARG A 136 3.12 11.55 24.83
N THR A 137 2.46 11.32 25.97
CA THR A 137 3.05 11.52 27.30
C THR A 137 3.54 10.23 27.97
N SER A 138 3.37 9.08 27.32
CA SER A 138 3.81 7.77 27.83
C SER A 138 4.75 7.08 26.84
N ASP A 139 5.51 6.10 27.32
CA ASP A 139 6.32 5.22 26.47
C ASP A 139 5.51 4.05 25.90
N PHE A 140 4.17 4.12 25.91
CA PHE A 140 3.30 2.99 25.54
C PHE A 140 3.63 2.41 24.15
N LEU A 141 3.59 3.24 23.10
CA LEU A 141 3.88 2.77 21.74
C LEU A 141 5.36 2.32 21.57
N PRO A 142 6.37 3.09 22.03
CA PRO A 142 7.76 2.63 22.02
C PRO A 142 7.97 1.25 22.66
N ILE A 143 7.38 1.00 23.83
CA ILE A 143 7.48 -0.29 24.54
C ILE A 143 6.87 -1.41 23.71
N VAL A 144 5.65 -1.21 23.21
CA VAL A 144 4.94 -2.23 22.42
C VAL A 144 5.67 -2.52 21.11
N VAL A 145 6.22 -1.49 20.45
CA VAL A 145 6.98 -1.64 19.20
C VAL A 145 8.28 -2.42 19.44
N ARG A 146 9.04 -2.12 20.50
CA ARG A 146 10.24 -2.91 20.86
C ARG A 146 9.89 -4.39 21.01
N ARG A 147 8.75 -4.66 21.62
CA ARG A 147 8.26 -6.01 21.83
C ARG A 147 7.83 -6.71 20.54
N VAL A 148 7.11 -6.00 19.67
CA VAL A 148 6.72 -6.50 18.33
C VAL A 148 7.93 -6.90 17.49
N LEU A 149 9.02 -6.15 17.62
CA LEU A 149 10.26 -6.39 16.90
C LEU A 149 11.14 -7.47 17.56
N ALA A 150 11.03 -7.66 18.87
CA ALA A 150 11.81 -8.66 19.62
C ALA A 150 11.16 -10.05 19.64
N GLU A 151 9.84 -10.16 19.57
CA GLU A 151 9.11 -11.43 19.70
C GLU A 151 8.61 -11.94 18.33
N PRO A 152 9.26 -12.94 17.70
CA PRO A 152 8.88 -13.43 16.38
C PRO A 152 7.50 -14.11 16.37
N LEU A 153 7.04 -14.67 17.50
CA LEU A 153 5.80 -15.47 17.58
C LEU A 153 4.56 -14.66 18.01
N LEU A 154 4.54 -13.35 17.80
CA LEU A 154 3.37 -12.54 18.11
C LEU A 154 2.20 -12.79 17.15
N PRO A 155 0.94 -12.80 17.64
CA PRO A 155 -0.22 -12.90 16.77
C PRO A 155 -0.28 -11.76 15.76
N VAL A 156 -0.57 -12.08 14.49
CA VAL A 156 -0.64 -11.09 13.39
C VAL A 156 -1.61 -9.95 13.68
N ALA A 157 -2.73 -10.22 14.36
CA ALA A 157 -3.70 -9.20 14.75
C ALA A 157 -3.09 -8.14 15.69
N VAL A 158 -2.21 -8.54 16.61
CA VAL A 158 -1.52 -7.60 17.51
C VAL A 158 -0.56 -6.73 16.72
N VAL A 159 0.25 -7.34 15.86
CA VAL A 159 1.18 -6.62 14.98
C VAL A 159 0.44 -5.58 14.14
N ALA A 160 -0.66 -5.97 13.50
CA ALA A 160 -1.48 -5.08 12.69
C ALA A 160 -2.07 -3.93 13.52
N ASP A 161 -2.53 -4.20 14.74
CA ASP A 161 -3.05 -3.17 15.64
C ASP A 161 -1.95 -2.17 16.07
N VAL A 162 -0.73 -2.64 16.29
CA VAL A 162 0.44 -1.79 16.59
C VAL A 162 0.80 -0.93 15.39
N GLU A 163 0.95 -1.52 14.20
CA GLU A 163 1.24 -0.78 12.97
C GLU A 163 0.17 0.28 12.67
N ALA A 164 -1.11 -0.03 12.89
CA ALA A 164 -2.20 0.92 12.76
C ALA A 164 -2.09 2.06 13.78
N ALA A 165 -1.83 1.76 15.06
CA ALA A 165 -1.65 2.77 16.09
C ALA A 165 -0.44 3.69 15.80
N VAL A 166 0.69 3.12 15.37
CA VAL A 166 1.88 3.88 14.94
C VAL A 166 1.54 4.79 13.77
N ARG A 167 0.82 4.29 12.76
CA ARG A 167 0.43 5.09 11.58
C ARG A 167 -0.45 6.28 11.95
N VAL A 168 -1.45 6.08 12.81
CA VAL A 168 -2.33 7.16 13.26
C VAL A 168 -1.54 8.17 14.10
N HIS A 169 -0.71 7.70 15.04
CA HIS A 169 0.10 8.58 15.87
C HIS A 169 1.12 9.38 15.05
N ALA A 170 1.80 8.76 14.09
CA ALA A 170 2.74 9.42 13.18
C ALA A 170 2.06 10.46 12.29
N ALA A 171 0.75 10.33 12.01
CA ALA A 171 -0.02 11.33 11.27
C ALA A 171 -0.47 12.52 12.13
N SER A 172 -0.36 12.45 13.47
CA SER A 172 -0.76 13.53 14.38
C SER A 172 0.17 14.74 14.26
N GLN A 173 -0.39 15.95 14.39
CA GLN A 173 0.38 17.20 14.33
C GLN A 173 1.40 17.29 15.46
N ASP A 174 1.11 16.68 16.63
CA ASP A 174 1.95 16.73 17.84
C ASP A 174 2.95 15.57 17.92
N PHE A 175 3.20 14.86 16.82
CA PHE A 175 4.19 13.79 16.76
C PHE A 175 5.60 14.28 17.10
N THR A 176 6.32 13.54 17.94
CA THR A 176 7.71 13.82 18.33
C THR A 176 8.61 12.62 18.04
N TRP A 177 9.81 12.87 17.50
CA TRP A 177 10.75 11.81 17.11
C TRP A 177 11.54 11.19 18.28
N GLU A 178 11.77 11.92 19.38
CA GLU A 178 12.69 11.50 20.46
C GLU A 178 12.42 10.09 21.03
N PRO A 179 11.17 9.68 21.34
CA PRO A 179 10.90 8.34 21.89
C PRO A 179 11.19 7.18 20.92
N TRP A 180 11.38 7.48 19.63
CA TRP A 180 11.55 6.51 18.55
C TRP A 180 13.01 6.25 18.17
N GLN A 181 13.96 6.96 18.80
CA GLN A 181 15.39 6.83 18.48
C GLN A 181 15.94 5.41 18.65
N PHE A 182 15.33 4.58 19.50
CA PHE A 182 15.73 3.18 19.66
C PHE A 182 15.62 2.36 18.35
N LEU A 183 14.78 2.78 17.40
CA LEU A 183 14.68 2.12 16.10
C LEU A 183 15.97 2.23 15.28
N LEU A 184 16.84 3.19 15.60
CA LEU A 184 18.15 3.35 14.95
C LEU A 184 19.12 2.20 15.27
N GLU A 185 18.94 1.50 16.38
CA GLU A 185 19.76 0.35 16.74
C GLU A 185 19.49 -0.86 15.84
N ARG A 186 18.29 -0.95 15.26
CA ARG A 186 17.77 -1.99 14.36
C ARG A 186 17.95 -3.43 14.85
N PRO A 187 16.87 -4.23 14.99
CA PRO A 187 17.03 -5.65 15.29
C PRO A 187 17.89 -6.34 14.23
N SER A 188 18.88 -7.12 14.65
CA SER A 188 19.79 -7.83 13.73
C SER A 188 19.04 -8.74 12.76
N ALA A 189 17.91 -9.32 13.21
CA ALA A 189 17.03 -10.17 12.42
C ALA A 189 16.32 -9.46 11.25
N VAL A 190 16.27 -8.11 11.22
CA VAL A 190 15.61 -7.37 10.12
C VAL A 190 16.23 -7.66 8.76
N ASN A 191 17.51 -8.04 8.69
CA ASN A 191 18.19 -8.36 7.44
C ASN A 191 18.21 -9.87 7.12
N THR A 192 17.58 -10.72 7.93
CA THR A 192 17.62 -12.18 7.75
C THR A 192 16.26 -12.86 7.86
N ASP A 193 15.27 -12.25 8.54
CA ASP A 193 13.93 -12.77 8.75
C ASP A 193 12.88 -11.87 8.10
N ALA A 194 12.16 -12.38 7.09
CA ALA A 194 11.17 -11.62 6.36
C ALA A 194 9.98 -11.17 7.22
N ALA A 195 9.59 -11.93 8.25
CA ALA A 195 8.50 -11.55 9.14
C ALA A 195 8.91 -10.38 10.04
N VAL A 196 10.13 -10.39 10.58
CA VAL A 196 10.66 -9.26 11.36
C VAL A 196 10.87 -8.04 10.46
N ALA A 197 11.37 -8.22 9.25
CA ALA A 197 11.54 -7.15 8.27
C ALA A 197 10.20 -6.49 7.90
N ALA A 198 9.15 -7.30 7.62
CA ALA A 198 7.81 -6.80 7.31
C ALA A 198 7.26 -5.91 8.44
N ARG A 199 7.39 -6.35 9.69
CA ARG A 199 6.96 -5.59 10.88
C ARG A 199 7.74 -4.29 11.02
N TYR A 200 9.06 -4.38 10.89
CA TYR A 200 9.93 -3.22 10.99
C TYR A 200 9.59 -2.19 9.93
N VAL A 201 9.45 -2.61 8.67
CA VAL A 201 8.99 -1.78 7.55
C VAL A 201 7.63 -1.14 7.82
N GLY A 202 6.64 -1.91 8.30
CA GLY A 202 5.30 -1.41 8.60
C GLY A 202 5.28 -0.32 9.67
N ILE A 203 6.25 -0.36 10.60
CA ILE A 203 6.44 0.61 11.67
C ILE A 203 7.22 1.83 11.19
N ILE A 204 8.34 1.65 10.47
CA ILE A 204 9.19 2.79 10.06
C ILE A 204 8.62 3.57 8.88
N GLU A 205 7.81 2.98 8.01
CA GLU A 205 7.23 3.68 6.86
C GLU A 205 6.43 4.94 7.24
N PRO A 206 5.45 4.90 8.16
CA PRO A 206 4.73 6.11 8.56
C PRO A 206 5.62 7.11 9.32
N LEU A 207 6.63 6.65 10.06
CA LEU A 207 7.55 7.51 10.78
C LEU A 207 8.48 8.26 9.81
N ALA A 208 9.09 7.54 8.88
CA ALA A 208 9.97 8.11 7.86
C ALA A 208 9.26 9.12 6.97
N ALA A 209 7.96 8.92 6.70
CA ALA A 209 7.14 9.86 5.94
C ALA A 209 7.02 11.26 6.61
N ARG A 210 7.27 11.38 7.92
CA ARG A 210 7.30 12.65 8.67
C ARG A 210 8.64 13.36 8.56
N SER A 211 9.06 13.66 7.33
CA SER A 211 10.31 14.38 7.05
C SER A 211 10.38 15.79 7.65
N ASP A 212 9.25 16.34 8.09
CA ASP A 212 9.13 17.59 8.83
C ASP A 212 9.61 17.50 10.28
N VAL A 213 9.57 16.30 10.88
CA VAL A 213 9.92 16.07 12.30
C VAL A 213 11.10 15.09 12.45
N VAL A 214 11.16 14.06 11.62
CA VAL A 214 12.20 13.03 11.68
C VAL A 214 13.44 13.55 10.96
N PRO A 215 14.59 13.69 11.66
CA PRO A 215 15.83 14.16 11.03
C PRO A 215 16.21 13.26 9.87
N LEU A 216 16.71 13.85 8.78
CA LEU A 216 17.12 13.09 7.60
C LEU A 216 18.11 11.96 7.93
N ALA A 217 19.14 12.26 8.72
CA ALA A 217 20.13 11.24 9.12
C ALA A 217 19.49 10.05 9.86
N ALA A 218 18.34 10.25 10.53
CA ALA A 218 17.57 9.17 11.11
C ALA A 218 16.81 8.37 10.03
N VAL A 219 16.14 9.04 9.09
CA VAL A 219 15.47 8.39 7.94
C VAL A 219 16.44 7.50 7.17
N GLU A 220 17.63 8.01 6.86
CA GLU A 220 18.69 7.26 6.17
C GLU A 220 19.07 5.98 6.94
N LYS A 221 19.31 6.10 8.24
CA LYS A 221 19.67 4.95 9.09
C LYS A 221 18.54 3.94 9.22
N LEU A 222 17.30 4.40 9.40
CA LEU A 222 16.12 3.51 9.49
C LEU A 222 15.94 2.69 8.22
N CYS A 223 16.20 3.33 7.07
CA CYS A 223 15.99 2.75 5.74
C CYS A 223 17.26 2.10 5.16
N ALA A 224 18.36 1.96 5.91
CA ALA A 224 19.63 1.46 5.40
C ALA A 224 19.67 -0.08 5.29
N PHE A 225 18.75 -0.70 4.56
CA PHE A 225 18.78 -2.15 4.33
C PHE A 225 19.97 -2.54 3.44
N ASP A 226 20.56 -3.70 3.71
CA ASP A 226 21.67 -4.25 2.92
C ASP A 226 21.12 -4.94 1.67
N VAL A 227 20.76 -4.13 0.68
CA VAL A 227 20.15 -4.61 -0.56
C VAL A 227 21.14 -5.44 -1.39
N GLU A 228 22.46 -5.28 -1.18
CA GLU A 228 23.46 -6.04 -1.94
C GLU A 228 23.34 -7.54 -1.66
N LYS A 229 23.19 -7.92 -0.38
CA LYS A 229 23.00 -9.32 0.03
C LYS A 229 21.80 -10.01 -0.62
N PHE A 230 20.76 -9.25 -0.98
CA PHE A 230 19.58 -9.80 -1.62
C PHE A 230 19.85 -10.32 -3.03
N PHE A 231 20.88 -9.80 -3.69
CA PHE A 231 21.21 -10.11 -5.07
C PHE A 231 22.51 -10.93 -5.21
N GLU A 232 23.22 -11.19 -4.12
CA GLU A 232 24.50 -11.92 -4.13
C GLU A 232 24.36 -13.33 -4.70
N ASP A 233 23.30 -14.06 -4.32
CA ASP A 233 23.08 -15.45 -4.77
C ASP A 233 22.77 -15.53 -6.28
N GLU A 234 22.08 -14.53 -6.84
CA GLU A 234 21.80 -14.47 -8.28
C GLU A 234 23.06 -14.08 -9.08
N ILE A 235 23.90 -13.19 -8.56
CA ILE A 235 25.05 -12.69 -9.32
C ILE A 235 26.23 -13.67 -9.29
N GLN A 236 26.36 -14.49 -8.24
CA GLN A 236 27.44 -15.49 -8.16
C GLN A 236 27.37 -16.55 -9.29
N THR A 237 26.21 -16.76 -9.91
CA THR A 237 26.11 -17.63 -11.09
C THR A 237 26.70 -17.00 -12.36
N GLU A 238 27.00 -15.70 -12.36
CA GLU A 238 27.59 -14.97 -13.50
C GLU A 238 28.77 -14.07 -13.08
N ALA A 239 29.92 -14.67 -12.74
CA ALA A 239 31.09 -13.96 -12.22
C ALA A 239 31.61 -12.78 -13.08
N ALA A 240 31.41 -12.80 -14.40
CA ALA A 240 31.80 -11.69 -15.29
C ALA A 240 30.81 -10.51 -15.27
N SER A 241 29.56 -10.79 -14.87
CA SER A 241 28.42 -9.87 -14.84
C SER A 241 28.49 -8.98 -13.59
N LYS A 242 28.92 -9.53 -12.45
CA LYS A 242 29.08 -8.82 -11.17
C LYS A 242 29.91 -7.55 -11.28
N THR A 243 31.09 -7.65 -11.88
CA THR A 243 32.06 -6.55 -11.93
C THR A 243 31.59 -5.38 -12.77
N ALA A 244 30.79 -5.64 -13.81
CA ALA A 244 30.20 -4.60 -14.65
C ALA A 244 29.08 -3.87 -13.93
N VAL A 245 28.18 -4.61 -13.28
CA VAL A 245 27.08 -4.05 -12.48
C VAL A 245 27.62 -3.18 -11.35
N ASP A 246 28.62 -3.66 -10.60
CA ASP A 246 29.19 -2.89 -9.49
C ASP A 246 29.88 -1.60 -9.95
N ALA A 247 30.55 -1.61 -11.11
CA ALA A 247 31.13 -0.40 -11.68
C ALA A 247 30.06 0.62 -12.09
N GLU A 248 28.98 0.16 -12.73
CA GLU A 248 27.86 1.00 -13.15
C GLU A 248 27.10 1.59 -11.95
N VAL A 249 26.87 0.80 -10.89
CA VAL A 249 26.29 1.33 -9.64
C VAL A 249 27.18 2.40 -9.04
N VAL A 250 28.48 2.13 -8.89
CA VAL A 250 29.40 3.07 -8.27
C VAL A 250 29.47 4.37 -9.06
N GLU A 251 29.48 4.31 -10.40
CA GLU A 251 29.45 5.49 -11.26
C GLU A 251 28.11 6.23 -11.12
N LEU A 252 26.98 5.52 -11.14
CA LEU A 252 25.65 6.12 -10.98
C LEU A 252 25.51 6.81 -9.62
N VAL A 253 25.90 6.15 -8.53
CA VAL A 253 25.83 6.69 -7.17
C VAL A 253 26.73 7.92 -7.06
N LYS A 254 28.01 7.82 -7.47
CA LYS A 254 28.94 8.97 -7.46
C LYS A 254 28.40 10.14 -8.27
N SER A 255 27.91 9.86 -9.47
CA SER A 255 27.34 10.89 -10.32
C SER A 255 26.15 11.54 -9.59
N CYS A 256 25.26 10.77 -8.98
CA CYS A 256 24.10 11.30 -8.25
C CYS A 256 24.49 12.17 -7.06
N GLU A 257 25.62 11.89 -6.41
CA GLU A 257 26.20 12.74 -5.37
C GLU A 257 26.65 14.10 -5.92
N GLU A 258 27.14 14.17 -7.15
CA GLU A 258 27.57 15.42 -7.80
C GLU A 258 26.42 16.35 -8.22
N ILE A 259 25.18 15.86 -8.39
CA ILE A 259 24.03 16.73 -8.76
C ILE A 259 23.54 17.54 -7.57
N LEU A 260 23.72 17.01 -6.36
CA LEU A 260 23.21 17.68 -5.17
C LEU A 260 24.10 18.89 -4.92
N PRO A 261 23.55 20.12 -4.88
CA PRO A 261 24.29 21.20 -4.26
C PRO A 261 24.64 20.70 -2.86
N HIS A 262 25.93 20.72 -2.51
CA HIS A 262 26.31 20.71 -1.12
C HIS A 262 25.52 21.87 -0.51
N GLU A 263 24.42 21.57 0.19
CA GLU A 263 23.87 22.54 1.12
C GLU A 263 25.03 22.85 2.04
N ASP A 264 25.52 24.10 1.95
CA ASP A 264 26.62 24.59 2.77
C ASP A 264 26.39 24.05 4.18
N GLU A 265 27.32 23.21 4.65
CA GLU A 265 27.38 22.81 6.05
C GLU A 265 27.40 24.11 6.85
N THR A 266 26.23 24.58 7.29
CA THR A 266 26.15 25.64 8.27
C THR A 266 26.97 25.14 9.44
N ASP A 267 27.98 25.90 9.83
CA ASP A 267 28.97 25.67 10.91
C ASP A 267 28.32 25.29 12.26
N ALA A 268 27.62 24.16 12.31
CA ALA A 268 27.18 23.51 13.53
C ALA A 268 28.40 22.78 14.07
N VAL A 269 29.18 23.54 14.85
CA VAL A 269 30.19 23.12 15.82
C VAL A 269 30.15 21.61 16.05
N GLY A 270 30.97 20.90 15.28
CA GLY A 270 31.20 19.47 15.44
C GLY A 270 32.00 19.24 16.71
N ASP A 271 31.31 18.90 17.80
CA ASP A 271 31.90 18.00 18.78
C ASP A 271 32.19 16.70 18.04
N LYS A 272 33.47 16.32 18.02
CA LYS A 272 33.97 15.07 17.47
C LYS A 272 33.20 13.92 18.12
N ILE A 273 32.19 13.41 17.43
CA ILE A 273 31.72 12.05 17.64
C ILE A 273 32.81 11.17 17.05
N ASP A 274 33.71 10.71 17.92
CA ASP A 274 34.64 9.63 17.61
C ASP A 274 33.83 8.48 17.00
N ASN A 275 34.09 8.17 15.73
CA ASN A 275 33.66 6.93 15.12
C ASN A 275 34.18 5.78 16.00
N PRO A 276 33.32 5.02 16.69
CA PRO A 276 33.79 3.83 17.37
C PRO A 276 34.28 2.87 16.28
N SER A 277 35.54 2.50 16.43
CA SER A 277 36.22 1.37 15.83
C SER A 277 35.25 0.31 15.32
N LYS A 278 35.36 -0.04 14.03
CA LYS A 278 34.81 -1.30 13.50
C LYS A 278 35.06 -2.40 14.55
N PRO A 279 34.03 -3.05 15.10
CA PRO A 279 34.26 -4.21 15.93
C PRO A 279 34.83 -5.29 15.01
N THR A 280 36.13 -5.55 15.14
CA THR A 280 36.76 -6.74 14.59
C THR A 280 36.23 -7.92 15.40
N VAL A 281 35.03 -8.37 15.05
CA VAL A 281 34.46 -9.62 15.54
C VAL A 281 35.26 -10.73 14.86
N GLN A 282 36.28 -11.24 15.54
CA GLN A 282 36.84 -12.56 15.25
C GLN A 282 35.83 -13.60 15.75
N GLY A 283 34.78 -13.82 14.95
CA GLY A 283 33.84 -14.92 15.10
C GLY A 283 34.27 -16.08 14.20
N SER A 284 34.16 -17.28 14.72
CA SER A 284 34.42 -18.55 14.03
C SER A 284 33.72 -18.61 12.68
N GLU A 285 34.46 -19.07 11.67
CA GLU A 285 33.99 -19.46 10.34
C GLU A 285 33.12 -20.73 10.44
N ASP A 286 32.03 -20.68 11.19
CA ASP A 286 30.94 -21.62 10.98
C ASP A 286 30.17 -21.11 9.77
N ASP A 287 30.43 -21.79 8.65
CA ASP A 287 29.92 -21.63 7.29
C ASP A 287 28.41 -21.94 7.19
N ASP A 288 27.64 -21.44 8.16
CA ASP A 288 26.19 -21.32 8.04
C ASP A 288 25.94 -20.15 7.09
N SER A 289 26.04 -20.46 5.80
CA SER A 289 25.35 -19.75 4.73
C SER A 289 23.86 -19.68 5.08
N HIS A 290 23.52 -18.71 5.94
CA HIS A 290 22.15 -18.40 6.28
C HIS A 290 21.47 -18.03 4.98
N LEU A 291 20.75 -19.00 4.42
CA LEU A 291 19.92 -18.83 3.25
C LEU A 291 19.03 -17.62 3.53
N VAL A 292 19.29 -16.52 2.84
CA VAL A 292 18.51 -15.29 3.02
C VAL A 292 17.07 -15.64 2.67
N ASP A 293 16.12 -15.28 3.53
CA ASP A 293 14.71 -15.54 3.27
C ASP A 293 14.32 -14.94 1.91
N PRO A 294 13.84 -15.74 0.94
CA PRO A 294 13.53 -15.25 -0.40
C PRO A 294 12.43 -14.19 -0.43
N LEU A 295 11.65 -14.03 0.64
CA LEU A 295 10.62 -13.00 0.78
C LEU A 295 11.17 -11.66 1.26
N LEU A 296 12.39 -11.62 1.81
CA LEU A 296 12.97 -10.40 2.38
C LEU A 296 13.14 -9.31 1.33
N ALA A 297 13.73 -9.65 0.18
CA ALA A 297 13.99 -8.70 -0.88
C ALA A 297 12.71 -8.08 -1.47
N PRO A 298 11.67 -8.86 -1.83
CA PRO A 298 10.38 -8.30 -2.25
C PRO A 298 9.77 -7.31 -1.24
N ILE A 299 9.80 -7.63 0.06
CA ILE A 299 9.26 -6.78 1.13
C ILE A 299 9.99 -5.43 1.19
N VAL A 300 11.32 -5.47 1.15
CA VAL A 300 12.16 -4.27 1.24
C VAL A 300 12.07 -3.42 -0.04
N ILE A 301 11.98 -4.04 -1.22
CA ILE A 301 11.82 -3.30 -2.49
C ILE A 301 10.44 -2.62 -2.53
N ASP A 302 9.39 -3.31 -2.12
CA ASP A 302 8.03 -2.77 -2.05
C ASP A 302 7.91 -1.63 -1.01
N PHE A 303 8.64 -1.73 0.10
CA PHE A 303 8.83 -0.63 1.04
C PHE A 303 9.40 0.62 0.35
N TYR A 304 10.51 0.49 -0.39
CA TYR A 304 11.08 1.63 -1.11
C TYR A 304 10.13 2.18 -2.19
N ALA A 305 9.35 1.32 -2.85
CA ALA A 305 8.37 1.73 -3.84
C ALA A 305 7.28 2.65 -3.23
N ARG A 306 6.84 2.36 -2.01
CA ARG A 306 5.92 3.24 -1.26
C ARG A 306 6.63 4.49 -0.76
N LEU A 307 7.84 4.35 -0.25
CA LEU A 307 8.56 5.42 0.44
C LEU A 307 9.02 6.52 -0.52
N VAL A 308 9.46 6.19 -1.74
CA VAL A 308 9.92 7.17 -2.75
C VAL A 308 8.85 8.20 -3.12
N ARG A 309 7.56 7.87 -2.93
CA ARG A 309 6.43 8.80 -3.16
C ARG A 309 6.16 9.73 -1.98
N ARG A 310 6.70 9.43 -0.80
CA ARG A 310 6.37 10.11 0.46
C ARG A 310 7.53 10.93 1.03
N ILE A 311 8.76 10.52 0.77
CA ILE A 311 9.94 11.24 1.23
C ILE A 311 10.80 11.67 0.04
N PRO A 312 11.63 12.69 0.21
CA PRO A 312 12.63 13.02 -0.77
C PRO A 312 13.63 11.87 -1.00
N LEU A 313 14.01 11.67 -2.27
CA LEU A 313 14.87 10.56 -2.69
C LEU A 313 16.23 10.54 -1.98
N TYR A 314 16.74 11.68 -1.51
CA TYR A 314 18.07 11.78 -0.90
C TYR A 314 18.26 10.82 0.29
N GLY A 315 17.22 10.62 1.13
CA GLY A 315 17.30 9.75 2.31
C GLY A 315 17.32 8.26 2.02
N ILE A 316 17.00 7.86 0.78
CA ILE A 316 16.94 6.44 0.35
C ILE A 316 17.62 6.22 -1.00
N ARG A 317 18.46 7.17 -1.44
CA ARG A 317 19.02 7.17 -2.79
C ARG A 317 19.85 5.92 -3.07
N HIS A 318 20.68 5.52 -2.12
CA HIS A 318 21.62 4.42 -2.30
C HIS A 318 20.93 3.06 -2.49
N PRO A 319 20.02 2.63 -1.59
CA PRO A 319 19.31 1.37 -1.79
C PRO A 319 18.39 1.41 -3.02
N VAL A 320 17.71 2.52 -3.31
CA VAL A 320 16.90 2.67 -4.53
C VAL A 320 17.78 2.56 -5.78
N ALA A 321 18.95 3.19 -5.79
CA ALA A 321 19.89 3.12 -6.90
C ALA A 321 20.35 1.69 -7.18
N ARG A 322 20.72 0.96 -6.13
CA ARG A 322 21.06 -0.46 -6.21
C ARG A 322 19.92 -1.25 -6.85
N CYS A 323 18.69 -1.15 -6.32
CA CYS A 323 17.51 -1.82 -6.90
C CYS A 323 17.32 -1.51 -8.39
N MET A 324 17.48 -0.25 -8.80
CA MET A 324 17.29 0.16 -10.19
C MET A 324 18.38 -0.37 -11.13
N VAL A 325 19.63 -0.44 -10.66
CA VAL A 325 20.71 -1.05 -11.45
C VAL A 325 20.52 -2.56 -11.57
N HIS A 326 20.07 -3.24 -10.52
CA HIS A 326 19.70 -4.66 -10.63
C HIS A 326 18.55 -4.86 -11.62
N LEU A 327 17.51 -4.02 -11.59
CA LEU A 327 16.43 -4.09 -12.60
C LEU A 327 16.98 -3.88 -14.02
N ALA A 328 17.83 -2.87 -14.23
CA ALA A 328 18.46 -2.59 -15.51
C ALA A 328 19.28 -3.78 -16.03
N HIS A 329 20.13 -4.35 -15.16
CA HIS A 329 20.95 -5.52 -15.49
C HIS A 329 20.08 -6.72 -15.88
N ARG A 330 19.06 -7.02 -15.08
CA ARG A 330 18.13 -8.15 -15.32
C ARG A 330 17.41 -8.02 -16.66
N ARG A 331 17.00 -6.79 -17.03
CA ARG A 331 16.45 -6.49 -18.35
C ARG A 331 17.47 -6.74 -19.47
N GLN A 332 18.71 -6.29 -19.31
CA GLN A 332 19.78 -6.49 -20.31
C GLN A 332 20.08 -7.98 -20.55
N VAL A 333 20.19 -8.79 -19.48
CA VAL A 333 20.43 -10.25 -19.60
C VAL A 333 19.16 -11.05 -19.88
N ARG A 334 18.00 -10.38 -19.95
CA ARG A 334 16.67 -10.97 -20.18
C ARG A 334 16.31 -12.06 -19.15
N CYS A 335 16.74 -11.91 -17.91
CA CYS A 335 16.37 -12.84 -16.84
C CYS A 335 15.11 -12.33 -16.11
N TYR A 336 14.18 -13.24 -15.82
CA TYR A 336 12.96 -12.92 -15.10
C TYR A 336 12.79 -13.80 -13.85
N ASN A 337 12.53 -13.16 -12.71
CA ASN A 337 12.31 -13.72 -11.39
C ASN A 337 10.96 -13.19 -10.90
N ALA A 338 9.99 -14.09 -10.79
CA ALA A 338 8.62 -13.75 -10.44
C ALA A 338 8.46 -13.14 -9.02
N ALA A 339 9.45 -13.33 -8.14
CA ALA A 339 9.44 -12.73 -6.80
C ALA A 339 9.99 -11.30 -6.80
N LEU A 340 11.05 -11.02 -7.57
CA LEU A 340 11.78 -9.74 -7.53
C LEU A 340 11.32 -8.74 -8.58
N ASP A 341 10.99 -9.18 -9.79
CA ASP A 341 10.73 -8.25 -10.89
C ASP A 341 9.43 -7.44 -10.72
N PRO A 342 8.32 -8.00 -10.18
CA PRO A 342 7.14 -7.20 -9.88
C PRO A 342 7.40 -6.05 -8.88
N PRO A 343 8.01 -6.25 -7.69
CA PRO A 343 8.29 -5.15 -6.78
C PRO A 343 9.34 -4.18 -7.34
N LEU A 344 10.35 -4.66 -8.10
CA LEU A 344 11.30 -3.77 -8.79
C LEU A 344 10.59 -2.87 -9.82
N SER A 345 9.65 -3.43 -10.57
CA SER A 345 8.84 -2.69 -11.55
C SER A 345 7.91 -1.68 -10.85
N ALA A 346 7.36 -2.03 -9.69
CA ALA A 346 6.57 -1.11 -8.86
C ALA A 346 7.42 0.05 -8.30
N LEU A 347 8.66 -0.23 -7.88
CA LEU A 347 9.63 0.80 -7.48
C LEU A 347 9.98 1.72 -8.65
N PHE A 348 10.29 1.14 -9.82
CA PHE A 348 10.56 1.90 -11.03
C PHE A 348 9.40 2.81 -11.42
N SER A 349 8.17 2.28 -11.42
CA SER A 349 6.96 3.06 -11.68
C SER A 349 6.83 4.23 -10.71
N SER A 350 6.99 3.97 -9.42
CA SER A 350 6.89 4.98 -8.36
C SER A 350 7.95 6.07 -8.49
N LEU A 351 9.19 5.69 -8.81
CA LEU A 351 10.29 6.60 -9.04
C LEU A 351 10.06 7.46 -10.29
N SER A 352 9.56 6.86 -11.38
CA SER A 352 9.23 7.58 -12.62
C SER A 352 8.15 8.64 -12.41
N ALA A 353 7.08 8.30 -11.67
CA ALA A 353 6.02 9.24 -11.31
C ALA A 353 6.55 10.42 -10.47
N CYS A 354 7.59 10.20 -9.66
CA CYS A 354 8.25 11.28 -8.91
C CYS A 354 9.18 12.13 -9.79
N GLY A 355 9.76 11.56 -10.86
CA GLY A 355 10.64 12.26 -11.80
C GLY A 355 9.97 13.38 -12.59
N SER A 356 8.64 13.34 -12.74
CA SER A 356 7.90 14.44 -13.37
C SER A 356 7.83 15.69 -12.50
N THR A 357 7.92 15.56 -11.17
CA THR A 357 7.76 16.67 -10.21
C THR A 357 9.05 17.04 -9.48
N VAL A 358 9.95 16.08 -9.23
CA VAL A 358 11.17 16.27 -8.43
C VAL A 358 12.41 16.24 -9.35
N PRO A 359 13.17 17.35 -9.47
CA PRO A 359 14.34 17.43 -10.35
C PRO A 359 15.41 16.36 -10.08
N VAL A 360 15.64 16.02 -8.81
CA VAL A 360 16.62 14.99 -8.42
C VAL A 360 16.22 13.62 -8.95
N SER A 361 14.96 13.22 -8.81
CA SER A 361 14.45 11.96 -9.34
C SER A 361 14.54 11.91 -10.87
N ARG A 362 14.31 13.03 -11.55
CA ARG A 362 14.51 13.12 -13.01
C ARG A 362 15.97 12.94 -13.41
N ALA A 363 16.87 13.64 -12.74
CA ALA A 363 18.29 13.57 -13.03
C ALA A 363 18.85 12.17 -12.73
N PHE A 364 18.33 11.51 -11.69
CA PHE A 364 18.59 10.11 -11.38
C PHE A 364 18.15 9.18 -12.52
N LEU A 365 16.90 9.29 -12.99
CA LEU A 365 16.36 8.45 -14.08
C LEU A 365 17.09 8.67 -15.41
N ASN A 366 17.44 9.92 -15.74
CA ASN A 366 18.17 10.26 -16.96
C ASN A 366 19.57 9.61 -17.03
N ARG A 367 20.09 9.16 -15.89
CA ARG A 367 21.41 8.51 -15.77
C ARG A 367 21.35 7.00 -15.72
N LEU A 368 20.17 6.42 -15.92
CA LEU A 368 19.97 4.99 -16.11
C LEU A 368 19.52 4.73 -17.55
N PRO A 369 20.42 4.82 -18.57
CA PRO A 369 20.05 4.63 -19.97
C PRO A 369 19.40 3.27 -20.24
N ALA A 370 19.80 2.25 -19.49
CA ALA A 370 19.20 0.91 -19.55
C ALA A 370 17.71 0.90 -19.16
N LEU A 371 17.23 1.91 -18.43
CA LEU A 371 15.81 2.10 -18.16
C LEU A 371 15.06 2.80 -19.30
N ALA A 372 15.77 3.42 -20.24
CA ALA A 372 15.19 4.08 -21.41
C ALA A 372 15.28 3.24 -22.69
N ASP A 373 16.23 2.31 -22.81
CA ASP A 373 16.32 1.38 -23.93
C ASP A 373 15.38 0.18 -23.71
N PHE A 374 14.20 0.21 -24.33
CA PHE A 374 13.19 -0.86 -24.20
C PHE A 374 13.20 -1.77 -25.42
N ASP A 375 13.48 -3.05 -25.18
CA ASP A 375 13.28 -4.12 -26.15
C ASP A 375 11.83 -4.62 -26.09
N PHE A 376 10.96 -4.00 -26.89
CA PHE A 376 9.55 -4.41 -27.00
C PHE A 376 9.34 -5.81 -27.62
N SER A 377 10.39 -6.57 -27.95
CA SER A 377 10.30 -8.01 -28.21
C SER A 377 10.22 -8.84 -26.92
N ALA A 378 10.74 -8.32 -25.81
CA ALA A 378 10.69 -8.95 -24.51
C ALA A 378 9.42 -8.56 -23.74
N HIS A 379 8.77 -9.53 -23.10
CA HIS A 379 7.52 -9.29 -22.38
C HIS A 379 7.69 -8.38 -21.15
N HIS A 380 8.79 -8.54 -20.41
CA HIS A 380 9.07 -7.73 -19.20
C HIS A 380 9.29 -6.25 -19.54
N ASP A 381 9.92 -5.94 -20.68
CA ASP A 381 10.12 -4.56 -21.14
C ASP A 381 8.81 -3.89 -21.55
N VAL A 382 7.91 -4.64 -22.18
CA VAL A 382 6.53 -4.17 -22.45
C VAL A 382 5.82 -3.79 -21.15
N LEU A 383 5.91 -4.64 -20.12
CA LEU A 383 5.28 -4.38 -18.83
C LEU A 383 5.93 -3.17 -18.11
N ALA A 384 7.26 -3.10 -18.08
CA ALA A 384 8.00 -2.00 -17.47
C ALA A 384 7.69 -0.67 -18.16
N PHE A 385 7.57 -0.66 -19.50
CA PHE A 385 7.17 0.54 -20.25
C PHE A 385 5.74 0.99 -19.90
N CYS A 386 4.79 0.06 -19.76
CA CYS A 386 3.42 0.42 -19.38
C CYS A 386 3.31 0.97 -17.94
N LEU A 387 4.36 0.83 -17.13
CA LEU A 387 4.44 1.36 -15.77
C LEU A 387 5.23 2.67 -15.68
N LEU A 388 5.92 3.07 -16.76
CA LEU A 388 6.76 4.25 -16.83
C LEU A 388 5.92 5.53 -16.95
N ASP A 389 6.17 6.53 -16.10
CA ASP A 389 5.67 7.88 -16.36
C ASP A 389 6.36 8.46 -17.61
N LEU A 390 5.61 8.59 -18.70
CA LEU A 390 6.10 9.07 -20.00
C LEU A 390 6.62 10.52 -19.95
N ALA A 391 6.32 11.29 -18.90
CA ALA A 391 6.86 12.62 -18.72
C ALA A 391 8.39 12.62 -18.48
N VAL A 392 8.96 11.49 -18.05
CA VAL A 392 10.41 11.39 -17.83
C VAL A 392 11.21 11.17 -19.12
N ILE A 393 10.56 10.85 -20.24
CA ILE A 393 11.22 10.70 -21.53
C ILE A 393 11.50 12.10 -22.13
N PRO A 394 12.78 12.49 -22.33
CA PRO A 394 13.13 13.85 -22.74
C PRO A 394 12.80 14.13 -24.21
N ASP A 395 13.27 13.31 -25.15
CA ASP A 395 13.02 13.47 -26.59
C ASP A 395 11.95 12.49 -27.06
N LYS A 396 10.69 12.86 -26.83
CA LYS A 396 9.53 12.02 -27.16
C LYS A 396 9.38 11.75 -28.65
N ASN A 397 9.84 12.68 -29.51
CA ASN A 397 9.65 12.57 -30.95
C ASN A 397 10.63 11.55 -31.53
N THR A 398 11.91 11.66 -31.18
CA THR A 398 12.93 10.65 -31.53
C THR A 398 12.55 9.29 -30.95
N TYR A 399 12.21 9.24 -29.67
CA TYR A 399 11.79 8.00 -29.00
C TYR A 399 10.58 7.34 -29.68
N PHE A 400 9.55 8.12 -30.03
CA PHE A 400 8.38 7.61 -30.74
C PHE A 400 8.75 7.02 -32.11
N ASN A 401 9.61 7.74 -32.85
CA ASN A 401 10.02 7.32 -34.18
C ASN A 401 10.86 6.03 -34.14
N ASP A 402 11.78 5.93 -33.19
CA ASP A 402 12.67 4.78 -33.05
C ASP A 402 11.93 3.50 -32.64
N HIS A 403 10.96 3.61 -31.72
CA HIS A 403 10.32 2.44 -31.13
C HIS A 403 8.95 2.09 -31.71
N PHE A 404 8.14 3.07 -32.11
CA PHE A 404 6.73 2.85 -32.43
C PHE A 404 6.33 3.19 -33.86
N SER A 405 7.04 4.05 -34.59
CA SER A 405 6.59 4.51 -35.93
C SER A 405 6.30 3.38 -36.93
N ALA A 406 7.03 2.27 -36.84
CA ALA A 406 6.85 1.10 -37.69
C ALA A 406 5.66 0.21 -37.27
N TRP A 407 5.05 0.46 -36.12
CA TRP A 407 3.94 -0.33 -35.61
C TRP A 407 2.63 0.07 -36.28
N HIS A 408 1.72 -0.91 -36.38
CA HIS A 408 0.40 -0.70 -36.94
C HIS A 408 -0.66 -1.06 -35.92
N LEU A 409 -1.43 -0.06 -35.43
CA LEU A 409 -2.39 -0.21 -34.32
C LEU A 409 -3.31 -1.43 -34.44
N ALA A 410 -3.82 -1.70 -35.66
CA ALA A 410 -4.70 -2.85 -35.91
C ALA A 410 -4.01 -4.23 -35.90
N ARG A 411 -2.69 -4.30 -36.04
CA ARG A 411 -1.94 -5.56 -36.25
C ARG A 411 -0.94 -5.88 -35.15
N VAL A 412 -0.64 -4.94 -34.25
CA VAL A 412 0.29 -5.19 -33.15
C VAL A 412 -0.23 -6.31 -32.24
N PRO A 413 0.66 -7.16 -31.68
CA PRO A 413 0.31 -8.09 -30.61
C PRO A 413 -0.32 -7.37 -29.42
N TYR A 414 -1.17 -8.07 -28.66
CA TYR A 414 -1.92 -7.47 -27.57
C TYR A 414 -1.06 -6.80 -26.47
N PRO A 415 0.08 -7.36 -26.04
CA PRO A 415 0.94 -6.66 -25.08
C PRO A 415 1.48 -5.32 -25.60
N ARG A 416 1.87 -5.27 -26.89
CA ARG A 416 2.33 -4.03 -27.54
C ARG A 416 1.20 -3.04 -27.79
N PHE A 417 -0.03 -3.52 -27.95
CA PHE A 417 -1.20 -2.66 -28.03
C PHE A 417 -1.36 -1.83 -26.74
N HIS A 418 -1.10 -2.40 -25.56
CA HIS A 418 -1.10 -1.64 -24.30
C HIS A 418 0.00 -0.58 -24.23
N CYS A 419 1.21 -0.83 -24.77
CA CYS A 419 2.22 0.23 -24.90
C CYS A 419 1.68 1.40 -25.72
N LEU A 420 1.00 1.12 -26.84
CA LEU A 420 0.41 2.17 -27.67
C LEU A 420 -0.73 2.93 -26.96
N LEU A 421 -1.54 2.23 -26.16
CA LEU A 421 -2.56 2.88 -25.32
C LEU A 421 -1.94 3.75 -24.23
N HIS A 422 -0.80 3.33 -23.67
CA HIS A 422 -0.06 4.08 -22.65
C HIS A 422 0.44 5.43 -23.18
N LEU A 423 0.77 5.53 -24.47
CA LEU A 423 1.16 6.79 -25.12
C LEU A 423 0.08 7.89 -25.02
N ILE A 424 -1.18 7.52 -24.81
CA ILE A 424 -2.30 8.46 -24.70
C ILE A 424 -2.21 9.28 -23.40
N ASP A 425 -1.55 8.77 -22.37
CA ASP A 425 -1.46 9.37 -21.03
C ASP A 425 -0.71 10.70 -21.03
N ASN A 426 0.17 10.88 -22.00
CA ASN A 426 1.01 12.06 -22.12
C ASN A 426 0.62 12.88 -23.36
N VAL A 427 0.42 14.18 -23.18
CA VAL A 427 -0.09 15.08 -24.24
C VAL A 427 0.81 15.08 -25.50
N ASP A 428 2.13 15.09 -25.32
CA ASP A 428 3.08 15.15 -26.44
C ASP A 428 3.11 13.83 -27.21
N PHE A 429 3.18 12.69 -26.50
CA PHE A 429 3.10 11.37 -27.13
C PHE A 429 1.74 11.13 -27.78
N PHE A 430 0.67 11.61 -27.16
CA PHE A 430 -0.67 11.54 -27.74
C PHE A 430 -0.75 12.31 -29.07
N ALA A 431 -0.14 13.50 -29.16
CA ALA A 431 -0.12 14.24 -30.42
C ALA A 431 0.55 13.45 -31.55
N LEU A 432 1.66 12.77 -31.26
CA LEU A 432 2.35 11.89 -32.21
C LEU A 432 1.50 10.66 -32.57
N PHE A 433 0.95 9.99 -31.56
CA PHE A 433 0.04 8.84 -31.69
C PHE A 433 -1.19 9.18 -32.55
N ALA A 434 -1.84 10.32 -32.28
CA ALA A 434 -3.03 10.78 -32.97
C ALA A 434 -2.75 11.05 -34.45
N ASN A 435 -1.64 11.72 -34.74
CA ASN A 435 -1.24 12.01 -36.12
C ASN A 435 -0.87 10.76 -36.90
N ALA A 436 -0.27 9.76 -36.24
CA ALA A 436 0.14 8.52 -36.89
C ALA A 436 -1.03 7.55 -37.14
N TRP A 437 -1.96 7.39 -36.18
CA TRP A 437 -2.87 6.24 -36.18
C TRP A 437 -4.34 6.53 -35.89
N LEU A 438 -4.74 7.73 -35.45
CA LEU A 438 -6.15 7.99 -35.17
C LEU A 438 -6.90 8.43 -36.43
N SER A 439 -7.54 7.45 -37.08
CA SER A 439 -8.51 7.66 -38.16
C SER A 439 -9.64 6.63 -38.07
N ASP A 440 -10.82 6.99 -38.58
CA ASP A 440 -11.97 6.06 -38.63
C ASP A 440 -11.65 4.77 -39.39
N ALA A 441 -10.80 4.84 -40.43
CA ALA A 441 -10.37 3.66 -41.19
C ALA A 441 -9.57 2.67 -40.32
N ILE A 442 -8.70 3.18 -39.44
CA ILE A 442 -7.92 2.33 -38.53
C ILE A 442 -8.81 1.78 -37.42
N VAL A 443 -9.73 2.59 -36.87
CA VAL A 443 -10.69 2.13 -35.85
C VAL A 443 -11.59 1.04 -36.40
N ALA A 444 -12.10 1.19 -37.62
CA ALA A 444 -12.92 0.17 -38.29
C ALA A 444 -12.16 -1.15 -38.55
N ALA A 445 -10.82 -1.09 -38.63
CA ALA A 445 -9.97 -2.27 -38.79
C ALA A 445 -9.61 -2.95 -37.46
N LEU A 446 -9.90 -2.35 -36.30
CA LEU A 446 -9.62 -2.93 -34.99
C LEU A 446 -10.70 -3.96 -34.61
N ALA A 447 -10.28 -5.00 -33.89
CA ALA A 447 -11.22 -5.92 -33.26
C ALA A 447 -12.04 -5.18 -32.18
N PRO A 448 -13.34 -5.49 -32.00
CA PRO A 448 -14.20 -4.76 -31.06
C PRO A 448 -13.64 -4.59 -29.63
N PRO A 449 -13.02 -5.61 -28.99
CA PRO A 449 -12.40 -5.44 -27.67
C PRO A 449 -11.37 -4.32 -27.62
N ARG A 450 -10.51 -4.23 -28.65
CA ARG A 450 -9.48 -3.18 -28.75
C ARG A 450 -10.07 -1.80 -29.00
N VAL A 451 -11.21 -1.71 -29.71
CA VAL A 451 -11.90 -0.43 -29.87
C VAL A 451 -12.43 0.06 -28.52
N TYR A 452 -13.05 -0.83 -27.73
CA TYR A 452 -13.52 -0.48 -26.39
C TYR A 452 -12.38 -0.04 -25.45
N GLU A 453 -11.25 -0.75 -25.45
CA GLU A 453 -10.06 -0.34 -24.68
C GLU A 453 -9.49 1.01 -25.15
N LEU A 454 -9.35 1.21 -26.47
CA LEU A 454 -8.87 2.47 -27.04
C LEU A 454 -9.79 3.63 -26.66
N VAL A 455 -11.09 3.48 -26.87
CA VAL A 455 -12.08 4.52 -26.60
C VAL A 455 -12.17 4.81 -25.11
N ALA A 456 -12.10 3.79 -24.24
CA ALA A 456 -12.05 3.99 -22.80
C ALA A 456 -10.80 4.77 -22.38
N ARG A 457 -9.64 4.48 -23.00
CA ARG A 457 -8.40 5.21 -22.71
C ARG A 457 -8.42 6.65 -23.24
N LEU A 458 -8.99 6.89 -24.43
CA LEU A 458 -9.18 8.23 -24.98
C LEU A 458 -10.17 9.05 -24.14
N ALA A 459 -11.21 8.44 -23.57
CA ALA A 459 -12.17 9.13 -22.72
C ALA A 459 -11.60 9.62 -21.38
N LEU A 460 -10.46 9.05 -20.94
CA LEU A 460 -9.90 9.31 -19.61
C LEU A 460 -9.28 10.71 -19.47
N TYR A 461 -8.76 11.29 -20.56
CA TYR A 461 -8.04 12.57 -20.52
C TYR A 461 -8.67 13.62 -21.45
N ASP A 462 -8.68 14.88 -21.03
CA ASP A 462 -9.30 15.99 -21.76
C ASP A 462 -8.77 16.15 -23.19
N HIS A 463 -7.43 16.05 -23.35
CA HIS A 463 -6.75 16.23 -24.64
C HIS A 463 -7.12 15.14 -25.65
N SER A 464 -7.27 13.90 -25.19
CA SER A 464 -7.58 12.77 -26.06
C SER A 464 -9.08 12.60 -26.29
N ALA A 465 -9.91 12.92 -25.29
CA ALA A 465 -11.36 12.89 -25.41
C ALA A 465 -11.87 13.93 -26.43
N SER A 466 -11.31 15.14 -26.41
CA SER A 466 -11.66 16.19 -27.38
C SER A 466 -11.36 15.75 -28.82
N VAL A 467 -10.18 15.18 -29.04
CA VAL A 467 -9.78 14.65 -30.36
C VAL A 467 -10.64 13.47 -30.80
N MET A 468 -11.02 12.59 -29.88
CA MET A 468 -11.93 11.48 -30.19
C MET A 468 -13.32 11.97 -30.63
N LEU A 469 -13.90 12.95 -29.91
CA LEU A 469 -15.22 13.52 -30.24
C LEU A 469 -15.22 14.27 -31.57
N GLU A 470 -14.10 14.91 -31.94
CA GLU A 470 -13.96 15.67 -33.18
C GLU A 470 -13.58 14.78 -34.38
N LYS A 471 -12.58 13.91 -34.22
CA LYS A 471 -11.94 13.18 -35.32
C LYS A 471 -12.39 11.74 -35.50
N LEU A 472 -13.06 11.16 -34.50
CA LEU A 472 -13.51 9.75 -34.53
C LEU A 472 -15.03 9.62 -34.32
N PRO A 473 -15.87 10.34 -35.07
CA PRO A 473 -17.31 10.32 -34.88
C PRO A 473 -17.90 8.91 -35.06
N LEU A 474 -17.31 8.08 -35.94
CA LEU A 474 -17.76 6.70 -36.14
C LEU A 474 -17.55 5.84 -34.88
N ALA A 475 -16.41 6.02 -34.21
CA ALA A 475 -16.08 5.31 -32.98
C ALA A 475 -17.06 5.70 -31.86
N VAL A 476 -17.30 7.01 -31.71
CA VAL A 476 -18.22 7.55 -30.70
C VAL A 476 -19.64 7.07 -30.96
N ASP A 477 -20.15 7.18 -32.20
CA ASP A 477 -21.50 6.76 -32.53
C ASP A 477 -21.70 5.25 -32.32
N THR A 478 -20.84 4.44 -32.94
CA THR A 478 -21.01 2.98 -32.98
C THR A 478 -20.76 2.33 -31.61
N TYR A 479 -19.69 2.72 -30.92
CA TYR A 479 -19.23 2.01 -29.72
C TYR A 479 -19.69 2.65 -28.41
N LEU A 480 -19.93 3.97 -28.37
CA LEU A 480 -20.37 4.66 -27.15
C LEU A 480 -21.85 5.03 -27.18
N ALA A 481 -22.26 5.77 -28.21
CA ALA A 481 -23.56 6.44 -28.27
C ALA A 481 -24.71 5.46 -28.50
N GLN A 482 -24.51 4.48 -29.38
CA GLN A 482 -25.51 3.47 -29.67
C GLN A 482 -25.53 2.35 -28.61
N PRO A 483 -26.73 1.88 -28.20
CA PRO A 483 -26.84 0.73 -27.31
C PRO A 483 -26.49 -0.55 -28.07
N ASP A 484 -25.33 -1.12 -27.76
CA ASP A 484 -24.89 -2.39 -28.34
C ASP A 484 -25.52 -3.55 -27.58
N ARG A 485 -26.65 -4.04 -28.10
CA ARG A 485 -27.37 -5.18 -27.51
C ARG A 485 -26.59 -6.49 -27.59
N SER A 486 -25.60 -6.59 -28.49
CA SER A 486 -24.75 -7.76 -28.63
C SER A 486 -23.62 -7.81 -27.59
N LEU A 487 -23.42 -6.72 -26.84
CA LEU A 487 -22.41 -6.63 -25.80
C LEU A 487 -22.80 -7.45 -24.55
N VAL A 488 -22.42 -8.72 -24.55
CA VAL A 488 -22.65 -9.67 -23.43
C VAL A 488 -21.41 -9.78 -22.54
N ASN A 489 -20.23 -9.41 -23.03
CA ASN A 489 -18.98 -9.48 -22.26
C ASN A 489 -18.97 -8.42 -21.14
N PRO A 490 -18.86 -8.81 -19.86
CA PRO A 490 -18.91 -7.88 -18.72
C PRO A 490 -17.72 -6.91 -18.68
N ASP A 491 -16.55 -7.31 -19.16
CA ASP A 491 -15.35 -6.46 -19.18
C ASP A 491 -15.51 -5.33 -20.19
N LEU A 492 -15.99 -5.66 -21.40
CA LEU A 492 -16.28 -4.65 -22.43
C LEU A 492 -17.45 -3.73 -22.00
N TRP A 493 -18.42 -4.28 -21.27
CA TRP A 493 -19.48 -3.48 -20.64
C TRP A 493 -18.91 -2.51 -19.61
N SER A 494 -17.96 -2.94 -18.76
CA SER A 494 -17.29 -2.01 -17.83
C SER A 494 -16.54 -0.93 -18.60
N LEU A 495 -15.72 -1.29 -19.60
CA LEU A 495 -14.95 -0.33 -20.39
C LEU A 495 -15.83 0.74 -21.04
N LYS A 496 -16.93 0.35 -21.69
CA LYS A 496 -17.87 1.31 -22.30
C LYS A 496 -18.55 2.17 -21.23
N ARG A 497 -18.98 1.60 -20.11
CA ARG A 497 -19.61 2.34 -19.01
C ARG A 497 -18.65 3.38 -18.42
N ASP A 498 -17.41 2.98 -18.20
CA ASP A 498 -16.39 3.82 -17.58
C ASP A 498 -15.99 4.95 -18.55
N ALA A 499 -15.85 4.65 -19.87
CA ALA A 499 -15.66 5.66 -20.91
C ALA A 499 -16.80 6.70 -20.93
N LEU A 500 -18.06 6.23 -20.90
CA LEU A 500 -19.24 7.11 -20.85
C LEU A 500 -19.27 7.96 -19.58
N HIS A 501 -18.94 7.37 -18.43
CA HIS A 501 -18.84 8.09 -17.17
C HIS A 501 -17.79 9.21 -17.26
N HIS A 502 -16.58 8.91 -17.74
CA HIS A 502 -15.53 9.91 -17.89
C HIS A 502 -15.97 11.05 -18.82
N LEU A 503 -16.56 10.76 -19.98
CA LEU A 503 -17.03 11.81 -20.89
C LEU A 503 -18.17 12.67 -20.30
N LEU A 504 -19.18 12.05 -19.68
CA LEU A 504 -20.38 12.76 -19.19
C LEU A 504 -20.13 13.61 -17.95
N PHE A 505 -19.21 13.18 -17.09
CA PHE A 505 -18.90 13.86 -15.83
C PHE A 505 -17.67 14.77 -15.93
N ASN A 506 -17.01 14.81 -17.08
CA ASN A 506 -15.95 15.77 -17.34
C ASN A 506 -16.52 17.15 -17.68
N ARG A 507 -16.18 18.14 -16.85
CA ARG A 507 -16.72 19.52 -16.96
C ARG A 507 -16.02 20.37 -18.02
N SER A 508 -14.82 19.99 -18.45
CA SER A 508 -14.04 20.75 -19.44
C SER A 508 -14.44 20.43 -20.88
N LEU A 509 -15.09 19.29 -21.11
CA LEU A 509 -15.49 18.82 -22.43
C LEU A 509 -16.85 19.38 -22.84
N ASP A 510 -16.91 20.03 -24.01
CA ASP A 510 -18.18 20.31 -24.68
C ASP A 510 -18.62 19.10 -25.50
N LEU A 511 -19.63 18.39 -24.98
CA LEU A 511 -20.18 17.22 -25.64
C LEU A 511 -21.11 17.58 -26.82
N GLY A 512 -21.59 18.82 -26.92
CA GLY A 512 -22.48 19.27 -28.00
C GLY A 512 -23.61 18.26 -28.32
N ALA A 513 -23.64 17.81 -29.58
CA ALA A 513 -24.63 16.84 -30.08
C ALA A 513 -24.50 15.44 -29.46
N TRP A 514 -23.34 15.08 -28.90
CA TRP A 514 -23.10 13.77 -28.29
C TRP A 514 -23.72 13.62 -26.90
N ARG A 515 -24.03 14.72 -26.21
CA ARG A 515 -24.50 14.68 -24.82
C ARG A 515 -25.72 13.77 -24.64
N GLN A 516 -26.73 13.95 -25.48
CA GLN A 516 -27.98 13.19 -25.37
C GLN A 516 -27.80 11.68 -25.61
N PRO A 517 -27.20 11.22 -26.73
CA PRO A 517 -27.07 9.79 -26.97
C PRO A 517 -26.10 9.11 -25.99
N LEU A 518 -25.00 9.77 -25.58
CA LEU A 518 -24.11 9.24 -24.55
C LEU A 518 -24.83 9.08 -23.19
N THR A 519 -25.66 10.06 -22.80
CA THR A 519 -26.46 9.98 -21.55
C THR A 519 -27.45 8.82 -21.62
N ALA A 520 -28.11 8.63 -22.76
CA ALA A 520 -29.05 7.52 -22.95
C ALA A 520 -28.35 6.16 -22.82
N SER A 521 -27.21 6.00 -23.49
CA SER A 521 -26.37 4.80 -23.41
C SER A 521 -25.91 4.53 -21.98
N TYR A 522 -25.36 5.54 -21.29
CA TYR A 522 -24.90 5.42 -19.90
C TYR A 522 -26.03 5.02 -18.94
N SER A 523 -27.20 5.65 -19.09
CA SER A 523 -28.39 5.33 -18.28
C SER A 523 -28.84 3.89 -18.47
N GLU A 524 -28.74 3.32 -19.67
CA GLU A 524 -29.02 1.90 -19.91
C GLU A 524 -27.97 1.02 -19.22
N MET A 525 -26.70 1.42 -19.25
CA MET A 525 -25.63 0.63 -18.66
C MET A 525 -25.67 0.57 -17.13
N VAL A 526 -26.07 1.66 -16.47
CA VAL A 526 -26.18 1.75 -15.00
C VAL A 526 -27.46 1.08 -14.49
N ASN A 527 -28.60 1.31 -15.16
CA ASN A 527 -29.90 0.81 -14.70
C ASN A 527 -30.25 -0.59 -15.25
N GLY A 528 -29.34 -1.17 -16.04
CA GLY A 528 -29.60 -2.38 -16.79
C GLY A 528 -30.53 -2.15 -17.99
N ARG A 529 -30.57 -3.16 -18.86
CA ARG A 529 -31.43 -3.15 -20.04
C ARG A 529 -32.89 -3.17 -19.57
N LYS A 530 -33.69 -2.19 -20.01
CA LYS A 530 -35.13 -2.17 -19.70
C LYS A 530 -35.76 -3.49 -20.18
N VAL A 531 -36.40 -4.22 -19.27
CA VAL A 531 -37.02 -5.54 -19.55
C VAL A 531 -38.00 -5.50 -20.73
N ARG A 532 -38.68 -4.36 -20.95
CA ARG A 532 -39.59 -4.16 -22.11
C ARG A 532 -38.89 -4.12 -23.48
N ALA A 533 -37.56 -4.02 -23.53
CA ALA A 533 -36.76 -3.94 -24.75
C ALA A 533 -35.98 -5.23 -25.05
N ILE A 534 -36.08 -6.24 -24.18
CA ILE A 534 -35.51 -7.57 -24.42
C ILE A 534 -36.61 -8.37 -25.13
N ASP A 535 -36.47 -8.58 -26.44
CA ASP A 535 -37.28 -9.60 -27.11
C ASP A 535 -36.97 -10.93 -26.41
N PRO A 536 -37.96 -11.62 -25.81
CA PRO A 536 -37.71 -12.88 -25.16
C PRO A 536 -37.21 -13.88 -26.20
N GLN A 537 -35.91 -14.18 -26.17
CA GLN A 537 -35.34 -15.28 -26.94
C GLN A 537 -35.75 -16.59 -26.27
N VAL A 538 -37.01 -16.99 -26.47
CA VAL A 538 -37.43 -18.35 -26.20
C VAL A 538 -36.87 -19.19 -27.34
N ALA A 539 -35.71 -19.80 -27.12
CA ALA A 539 -35.24 -20.89 -27.96
C ALA A 539 -36.24 -22.04 -27.81
N VAL A 540 -37.25 -22.08 -28.69
CA VAL A 540 -38.10 -23.26 -28.84
C VAL A 540 -37.22 -24.30 -29.52
N GLU A 541 -36.54 -25.14 -28.74
CA GLU A 541 -36.02 -26.40 -29.27
C GLU A 541 -37.22 -27.19 -29.80
N SER A 542 -37.44 -27.15 -31.11
CA SER A 542 -38.41 -28.01 -31.79
C SER A 542 -37.87 -29.45 -31.80
N ARG A 543 -37.86 -30.10 -30.64
CA ARG A 543 -37.67 -31.56 -30.52
C ARG A 543 -38.94 -32.29 -30.90
N PHE A 544 -39.47 -32.05 -32.09
CA PHE A 544 -40.48 -32.90 -32.72
C PHE A 544 -40.37 -32.78 -34.24
N ALA A 545 -39.43 -33.56 -34.81
CA ALA A 545 -39.49 -34.11 -36.16
C ALA A 545 -38.63 -35.37 -36.20
#